data_AF-A0A0W0VVT7-F1
#
_entry.id   AF-A0A0W0VVT7-F1
#
_cell.length_a   1.000
_cell.length_b   1.000
_cell.length_c   1.000
_cell.angle_alpha   90.00
_cell.angle_beta   90.00
_cell.angle_gamma   90.00
#
_symmetry.space_group_name_H-M   'P 1'
#
loop_
_entity.id
_entity.type
_entity.pdbx_description
1 polymer ?
#
loop_
_entity_poly.entity_id
_entity_poly.type
_entity_poly.pdbx_seq_one_letter_code
_entity_poly.pdbx_strand_id
1 'polypeptide(L)'
;MVNIILSNQKSNSTYKTAVLNLSTGQCVINNKKEIAINELMQFDFIHPLLTEPSLHSSTNLYQYSYNNFAELLLAPRLIYATLIHAKDPLNCQFDIFPSPSFFRLKAIYKLSFSLDYRKPAKEEITINQLNDIVSDFSKFQFQFQDKFIVKAQLSFSDLPNQIEGDLLYKTDEVIRELLDLADQVEPLELRYINHFIGFGVYARQAINKDEFVLFYCGMKNIEPKAMHYYFHPKTDALNMGVDAREYGNMARFINHAPSSDEESTTAANLIAIGYNVLGVEVIALFASRDIKKGEQLLFDYSKKYFRQMKLLKFNEKGNVVNSDNKELHDSNDQRIAMLRVFARHGVKHALFKLVNRFIIIALIIIVLGLFLNYSQLFN
;
A
#
# COMPACT_ATOMS: atom_id res chain seq x y z
N MET A 1 -6.63 -22.37 -16.89
CA MET A 1 -5.86 -23.61 -16.62
C MET A 1 -4.73 -23.18 -15.70
N VAL A 2 -4.60 -23.80 -14.52
CA VAL A 2 -3.59 -23.43 -13.52
C VAL A 2 -2.51 -24.51 -13.46
N ASN A 3 -1.27 -24.12 -13.75
CA ASN A 3 -0.10 -24.99 -13.73
C ASN A 3 0.85 -24.63 -12.58
N ILE A 4 1.37 -25.62 -11.87
CA ILE A 4 2.41 -25.42 -10.85
C ILE A 4 3.72 -26.05 -11.32
N ILE A 5 4.78 -25.26 -11.40
CA ILE A 5 6.13 -25.76 -11.66
C ILE A 5 6.79 -26.06 -10.31
N LEU A 6 7.26 -27.29 -10.13
CA LEU A 6 7.96 -27.73 -8.93
C LEU A 6 9.36 -28.20 -9.27
N SER A 7 10.33 -27.84 -8.42
CA SER A 7 11.67 -28.45 -8.45
C SER A 7 11.74 -29.62 -7.49
N ASN A 8 12.37 -30.72 -7.90
CA ASN A 8 12.59 -31.85 -7.01
C ASN A 8 13.68 -31.48 -5.98
N GLN A 9 13.34 -31.54 -4.70
CA GLN A 9 14.29 -31.27 -3.62
C GLN A 9 15.26 -32.43 -3.37
N LYS A 10 15.03 -33.58 -3.98
CA LYS A 10 15.98 -34.70 -3.93
C LYS A 10 17.09 -34.54 -4.98
N SER A 11 18.24 -34.04 -4.53
CA SER A 11 19.41 -33.73 -5.38
C SER A 11 19.87 -34.88 -6.29
N ASN A 12 19.75 -36.13 -5.83
CA ASN A 12 20.20 -37.32 -6.56
C ASN A 12 19.15 -37.92 -7.51
N SER A 13 17.90 -37.44 -7.50
CA SER A 13 16.87 -37.95 -8.41
C SER A 13 17.16 -37.56 -9.86
N THR A 14 16.84 -38.44 -10.81
CA THR A 14 16.92 -38.14 -12.26
C THR A 14 15.78 -37.23 -12.71
N TYR A 15 14.72 -37.11 -11.91
CA TYR A 15 13.57 -36.25 -12.15
C TYR A 15 13.78 -34.91 -11.43
N LYS A 16 14.03 -33.85 -12.18
CA LYS A 16 14.42 -32.54 -11.65
C LYS A 16 13.24 -31.58 -11.54
N THR A 17 12.30 -31.65 -12.48
CA THR A 17 11.16 -30.73 -12.53
C THR A 17 9.86 -31.47 -12.81
N ALA A 18 8.77 -30.93 -12.28
CA ALA A 18 7.42 -31.40 -12.52
C ALA A 18 6.50 -30.20 -12.81
N VAL A 19 5.64 -30.33 -13.81
CA VAL A 19 4.60 -29.33 -14.10
C VAL A 19 3.24 -29.97 -13.85
N LEU A 20 2.58 -29.55 -12.77
CA LEU A 20 1.28 -30.08 -12.34
C LEU A 20 0.18 -29.25 -12.98
N ASN A 21 -0.72 -29.88 -13.72
CA ASN A 21 -1.94 -29.27 -14.22
C ASN A 21 -3.08 -29.56 -13.24
N LEU A 22 -3.46 -28.54 -12.48
CA LEU A 22 -4.48 -28.69 -11.44
C LEU A 22 -5.87 -28.98 -12.02
N SER A 23 -6.15 -28.58 -13.26
CA SER A 23 -7.47 -28.83 -13.86
C SER A 23 -7.69 -30.29 -14.29
N THR A 24 -6.61 -30.99 -14.65
CA THR A 24 -6.69 -32.38 -15.16
C THR A 24 -6.21 -33.41 -14.14
N GLY A 25 -5.56 -32.99 -13.06
CA GLY A 25 -4.91 -33.90 -12.11
C GLY A 25 -3.70 -34.63 -12.70
N GLN A 26 -3.15 -34.12 -13.82
CA GLN A 26 -1.99 -34.68 -14.50
C GLN A 26 -0.73 -33.86 -14.20
N CYS A 27 0.42 -34.50 -14.32
CA CYS A 27 1.73 -33.91 -14.13
C CYS A 27 2.68 -34.34 -15.24
N VAL A 28 3.43 -33.40 -15.80
CA VAL A 28 4.52 -33.69 -16.75
C VAL A 28 5.86 -33.60 -16.03
N ILE A 29 6.59 -34.72 -15.94
CA ILE A 29 7.92 -34.76 -15.33
C ILE A 29 9.02 -34.57 -16.39
N ASN A 30 10.01 -33.72 -16.10
CA ASN A 30 11.14 -33.41 -16.99
C ASN A 30 10.74 -33.07 -18.44
N ASN A 31 9.54 -32.51 -18.64
CA ASN A 31 8.94 -32.20 -19.94
C ASN A 31 8.83 -33.41 -20.90
N LYS A 32 8.71 -34.64 -20.36
CA LYS A 32 8.75 -35.87 -21.19
C LYS A 32 7.61 -36.83 -20.93
N LYS A 33 7.27 -37.05 -19.65
CA LYS A 33 6.32 -38.11 -19.26
C LYS A 33 5.16 -37.49 -18.51
N GLU A 34 3.96 -37.73 -19.00
CA GLU A 34 2.70 -37.40 -18.33
C GLU A 34 2.29 -38.56 -17.42
N ILE A 35 1.94 -38.23 -16.17
CA ILE A 35 1.49 -39.15 -15.13
C ILE A 35 0.40 -38.47 -14.29
N ALA A 36 -0.35 -39.25 -13.50
CA ALA A 36 -1.23 -38.66 -12.50
C ALA A 36 -0.43 -38.01 -11.35
N ILE A 37 -0.94 -36.92 -10.76
CA ILE A 37 -0.23 -36.18 -9.69
C ILE A 37 0.07 -37.08 -8.47
N ASN A 38 -0.86 -37.98 -8.11
CA ASN A 38 -0.69 -38.92 -7.00
C ASN A 38 0.41 -39.98 -7.24
N GLU A 39 0.83 -40.19 -8.48
CA GLU A 39 1.93 -41.11 -8.83
C GLU A 39 3.31 -40.44 -8.69
N LEU A 40 3.38 -39.11 -8.56
CA LEU A 40 4.63 -38.35 -8.56
C LEU A 40 5.63 -38.85 -7.49
N MET A 41 5.14 -39.25 -6.31
CA MET A 41 5.97 -39.79 -5.22
C MET A 41 6.66 -41.11 -5.59
N GLN A 42 6.13 -41.88 -6.55
CA GLN A 42 6.74 -43.13 -7.02
C GLN A 42 8.01 -42.88 -7.86
N PHE A 43 8.17 -41.66 -8.37
CA PHE A 43 9.33 -41.23 -9.17
C PHE A 43 10.41 -40.56 -8.32
N ASP A 44 10.45 -40.85 -7.01
CA ASP A 44 11.45 -40.29 -6.10
C ASP A 44 11.48 -38.74 -6.18
N PHE A 45 10.29 -38.16 -6.34
CA PHE A 45 10.06 -36.73 -6.46
C PHE A 45 9.49 -36.20 -5.15
N ILE A 46 10.22 -35.26 -4.54
CA ILE A 46 9.88 -34.68 -3.24
C ILE A 46 9.82 -33.17 -3.39
N HIS A 47 8.68 -32.60 -3.01
CA HIS A 47 8.52 -31.16 -2.87
C HIS A 47 7.57 -30.88 -1.69
N PRO A 48 7.85 -29.90 -0.80
CA PRO A 48 7.07 -29.65 0.41
C PRO A 48 5.58 -29.43 0.15
N LEU A 49 5.24 -28.78 -0.96
CA LEU A 49 3.85 -28.54 -1.38
C LEU A 49 3.02 -29.83 -1.54
N LEU A 50 3.64 -30.95 -1.92
CA LEU A 50 2.93 -32.22 -2.11
C LEU A 50 2.53 -32.88 -0.78
N THR A 51 3.14 -32.42 0.32
CA THR A 51 2.93 -32.92 1.69
C THR A 51 2.35 -31.85 2.62
N GLU A 52 2.11 -30.64 2.11
CA GLU A 52 1.55 -29.53 2.88
C GLU A 52 0.10 -29.85 3.27
N PRO A 53 -0.32 -29.58 4.52
CA PRO A 53 -1.70 -29.81 4.94
C PRO A 53 -2.69 -29.02 4.08
N SER A 54 -3.71 -29.71 3.57
CA SER A 54 -4.83 -29.09 2.87
C SER A 54 -5.86 -28.52 3.86
N LEU A 55 -6.58 -27.49 3.44
CA LEU A 55 -7.79 -27.05 4.11
C LEU A 55 -8.87 -28.15 4.00
N HIS A 56 -9.70 -28.27 5.04
CA HIS A 56 -10.79 -29.24 5.07
C HIS A 56 -12.15 -28.56 4.83
N SER A 57 -12.98 -29.18 3.99
CA SER A 57 -14.36 -28.75 3.73
C SER A 57 -15.19 -29.93 3.24
N SER A 58 -16.50 -29.87 3.48
CA SER A 58 -17.49 -30.82 2.94
C SER A 58 -18.19 -30.32 1.67
N THR A 59 -18.04 -29.05 1.29
CA THR A 59 -18.85 -28.38 0.24
C THR A 59 -18.03 -27.68 -0.84
N ASN A 60 -16.75 -28.02 -1.00
CA ASN A 60 -15.76 -27.32 -1.87
C ASN A 60 -15.53 -25.83 -1.53
N LEU A 61 -16.19 -25.31 -0.49
CA LEU A 61 -15.94 -23.99 0.08
C LEU A 61 -15.00 -24.11 1.27
N TYR A 62 -13.79 -23.60 1.12
CA TYR A 62 -12.74 -23.66 2.14
C TYR A 62 -12.61 -22.29 2.79
N GLN A 63 -12.52 -22.27 4.12
CA GLN A 63 -12.37 -21.04 4.88
C GLN A 63 -10.98 -20.98 5.51
N TYR A 64 -10.33 -19.83 5.39
CA TYR A 64 -9.04 -19.57 6.00
C TYR A 64 -9.05 -18.21 6.71
N SER A 65 -9.03 -18.26 8.04
CA SER A 65 -8.87 -17.07 8.88
C SER A 65 -7.44 -16.96 9.40
N TYR A 66 -6.86 -15.77 9.39
CA TYR A 66 -5.52 -15.50 9.93
C TYR A 66 -5.55 -14.45 11.03
N ASN A 67 -4.68 -14.59 12.03
CA ASN A 67 -4.60 -13.73 13.21
C ASN A 67 -3.48 -12.68 13.12
N ASN A 68 -2.46 -12.94 12.31
CA ASN A 68 -1.29 -12.10 12.17
C ASN A 68 -0.73 -12.20 10.74
N PHE A 69 0.28 -11.38 10.45
CA PHE A 69 0.85 -11.32 9.10
C PHE A 69 1.60 -12.60 8.70
N ALA A 70 2.26 -13.28 9.65
CA ALA A 70 2.94 -14.54 9.37
C ALA A 70 1.96 -15.64 8.92
N GLU A 71 0.79 -15.71 9.55
CA GLU A 71 -0.31 -16.60 9.12
C GLU A 71 -0.84 -16.20 7.74
N LEU A 72 -1.05 -14.92 7.46
CA LEU A 72 -1.48 -14.46 6.12
C LEU A 72 -0.55 -14.97 5.01
N LEU A 73 0.77 -14.93 5.23
CA LEU A 73 1.77 -15.39 4.25
C LEU A 73 1.69 -16.90 3.95
N LEU A 74 0.98 -17.69 4.76
CA LEU A 74 0.74 -19.12 4.49
C LEU A 74 -0.44 -19.36 3.54
N ALA A 75 -1.30 -18.37 3.32
CA ALA A 75 -2.52 -18.55 2.51
C ALA A 75 -2.25 -19.13 1.11
N PRO A 76 -1.23 -18.67 0.34
CA PRO A 76 -0.94 -19.27 -0.96
C PRO A 76 -0.62 -20.77 -0.87
N ARG A 77 0.21 -21.19 0.09
CA ARG A 77 0.56 -22.60 0.29
C ARG A 77 -0.66 -23.45 0.54
N LEU A 78 -1.50 -23.02 1.48
CA LEU A 78 -2.70 -23.76 1.87
C LEU A 78 -3.69 -23.89 0.70
N ILE A 79 -3.84 -22.85 -0.11
CA ILE A 79 -4.70 -22.90 -1.31
C ILE A 79 -4.18 -23.91 -2.32
N TYR A 80 -2.91 -23.80 -2.72
CA TYR A 80 -2.34 -24.69 -3.73
C TYR A 80 -2.25 -26.15 -3.25
N ALA A 81 -1.91 -26.38 -1.98
CA ALA A 81 -1.95 -27.70 -1.36
C ALA A 81 -3.38 -28.29 -1.40
N THR A 82 -4.39 -27.48 -1.06
CA THR A 82 -5.79 -27.91 -1.12
C THR A 82 -6.20 -28.28 -2.54
N LEU A 83 -5.82 -27.49 -3.55
CA LEU A 83 -6.13 -27.77 -4.95
C LEU A 83 -5.46 -29.04 -5.48
N ILE A 84 -4.23 -29.32 -5.06
CA ILE A 84 -3.51 -30.57 -5.42
C ILE A 84 -4.26 -31.81 -4.92
N HIS A 85 -4.88 -31.72 -3.74
CA HIS A 85 -5.57 -32.83 -3.09
C HIS A 85 -7.09 -32.86 -3.30
N ALA A 86 -7.66 -31.82 -3.90
CA ALA A 86 -9.09 -31.73 -4.17
C ALA A 86 -9.51 -32.74 -5.24
N LYS A 87 -10.67 -33.38 -5.05
CA LYS A 87 -11.28 -34.25 -6.08
C LYS A 87 -11.79 -33.46 -7.28
N ASP A 88 -12.18 -32.21 -7.05
CA ASP A 88 -12.77 -31.32 -8.05
C ASP A 88 -12.24 -29.89 -7.87
N PRO A 89 -10.98 -29.64 -8.24
CA PRO A 89 -10.30 -28.36 -8.00
C PRO A 89 -10.95 -27.18 -8.74
N LEU A 90 -11.66 -27.42 -9.84
CA LEU A 90 -12.31 -26.36 -10.63
C LEU A 90 -13.48 -25.71 -9.89
N ASN A 91 -14.14 -26.46 -9.00
CA ASN A 91 -15.27 -25.99 -8.21
C ASN A 91 -14.87 -25.56 -6.79
N CYS A 92 -13.57 -25.54 -6.47
CA CYS A 92 -13.09 -25.03 -5.18
C CYS A 92 -13.27 -23.51 -5.08
N GLN A 93 -13.73 -23.08 -3.92
CA GLN A 93 -13.80 -21.68 -3.51
C GLN A 93 -13.08 -21.48 -2.18
N PHE A 94 -12.38 -20.37 -2.03
CA PHE A 94 -11.59 -20.06 -0.83
C PHE A 94 -12.00 -18.71 -0.28
N ASP A 95 -12.53 -18.70 0.94
CA ASP A 95 -12.79 -17.48 1.69
C ASP A 95 -11.61 -17.21 2.61
N ILE A 96 -10.86 -16.15 2.31
CA ILE A 96 -9.70 -15.70 3.11
C ILE A 96 -10.08 -14.42 3.82
N PHE A 97 -9.94 -14.38 5.15
CA PHE A 97 -10.30 -13.18 5.91
C PHE A 97 -9.47 -12.99 7.19
N PRO A 98 -9.18 -11.74 7.57
CA PRO A 98 -8.53 -11.46 8.84
C PRO A 98 -9.47 -11.78 10.00
N SER A 99 -8.93 -12.33 11.09
CA SER A 99 -9.66 -12.44 12.34
C SER A 99 -9.75 -11.07 13.06
N PRO A 100 -10.64 -10.90 14.04
CA PRO A 100 -10.68 -9.69 14.85
C PRO A 100 -9.35 -9.36 15.55
N SER A 101 -8.52 -10.38 15.82
CA SER A 101 -7.20 -10.20 16.43
C SER A 101 -6.20 -9.52 15.50
N PHE A 102 -6.36 -9.66 14.18
CA PHE A 102 -5.49 -9.03 13.18
C PHE A 102 -5.60 -7.50 13.20
N PHE A 103 -6.82 -6.98 13.36
CA PHE A 103 -7.11 -5.54 13.38
C PHE A 103 -6.79 -4.86 14.72
N ARG A 104 -6.02 -5.50 15.61
CA ARG A 104 -5.48 -4.83 16.79
C ARG A 104 -4.43 -3.80 16.34
N LEU A 105 -4.92 -2.70 15.79
CA LEU A 105 -4.16 -1.49 15.57
C LEU A 105 -3.50 -1.12 16.89
N LYS A 106 -2.24 -0.70 16.84
CA LYS A 106 -1.67 -0.03 18.00
C LYS A 106 -2.40 1.32 18.08
N ALA A 107 -3.47 1.38 18.86
CA ALA A 107 -4.31 2.58 19.09
C ALA A 107 -3.52 3.80 19.61
N ILE A 108 -2.22 3.63 19.78
CA ILE A 108 -1.25 4.57 20.35
C ILE A 108 -0.41 5.23 19.24
N TYR A 109 -0.49 4.79 17.97
CA TYR A 109 0.26 5.40 16.89
C TYR A 109 -0.08 6.88 16.71
N LYS A 110 0.99 7.66 16.61
CA LYS A 110 0.95 9.08 16.29
C LYS A 110 1.90 9.34 15.13
N LEU A 111 1.47 10.22 14.24
CA LEU A 111 2.25 10.65 13.09
C LEU A 111 2.63 12.11 13.27
N SER A 112 3.91 12.41 13.05
CA SER A 112 4.37 13.79 12.92
C SER A 112 3.64 14.46 11.75
N PHE A 113 2.99 15.59 12.01
CA PHE A 113 2.11 16.27 11.07
C PHE A 113 2.37 17.78 10.92
N SER A 114 2.19 18.30 9.71
CA SER A 114 2.19 19.74 9.40
C SER A 114 1.04 20.13 8.48
N LEU A 115 0.34 21.21 8.82
CA LEU A 115 -0.63 21.90 7.94
C LEU A 115 0.03 22.79 6.88
N ASP A 116 1.35 22.90 6.88
CA ASP A 116 2.13 23.72 5.95
C ASP A 116 3.26 22.85 5.39
N TYR A 117 3.12 22.39 4.16
CA TYR A 117 4.09 21.49 3.54
C TYR A 117 5.51 22.05 3.42
N ARG A 118 5.69 23.37 3.57
CA ARG A 118 7.00 24.02 3.56
C ARG A 118 7.67 24.03 4.93
N LYS A 119 6.96 23.63 5.98
CA LYS A 119 7.46 23.64 7.36
C LYS A 119 7.50 22.24 7.95
N PRO A 120 8.55 21.91 8.72
CA PRO A 120 8.63 20.63 9.41
C PRO A 120 7.48 20.48 10.40
N ALA A 121 7.06 19.24 10.63
CA ALA A 121 6.00 18.93 11.58
C ALA A 121 6.41 19.32 13.01
N LYS A 122 5.52 20.05 13.68
CA LYS A 122 5.64 20.45 15.10
C LYS A 122 4.53 19.87 15.98
N GLU A 123 3.54 19.24 15.36
CA GLU A 123 2.44 18.58 16.03
C GLU A 123 2.37 17.12 15.60
N GLU A 124 1.59 16.34 16.34
CA GLU A 124 1.30 14.97 16.03
C GLU A 124 -0.21 14.79 15.89
N ILE A 125 -0.62 13.90 14.99
CA ILE A 125 -2.01 13.44 14.89
C ILE A 125 -2.06 11.94 15.19
N THR A 126 -3.14 11.48 15.82
CA THR A 126 -3.38 10.05 16.00
C THR A 126 -3.83 9.41 14.68
N ILE A 127 -3.71 8.09 14.59
CA ILE A 127 -4.24 7.33 13.45
C ILE A 127 -5.74 7.52 13.27
N ASN A 128 -6.52 7.60 14.35
CA ASN A 128 -7.96 7.86 14.25
C ASN A 128 -8.22 9.23 13.61
N GLN A 129 -7.48 10.26 14.03
CA GLN A 129 -7.59 11.59 13.41
C GLN A 129 -7.25 11.52 11.92
N LEU A 130 -6.17 10.84 11.54
CA LEU A 130 -5.81 10.65 10.13
C LEU A 130 -6.94 9.94 9.35
N ASN A 131 -7.47 8.84 9.89
CA ASN A 131 -8.55 8.07 9.28
C ASN A 131 -9.77 8.95 8.98
N ASP A 132 -10.21 9.72 9.98
CA ASP A 132 -11.38 10.59 9.86
C ASP A 132 -11.13 11.73 8.86
N ILE A 133 -9.96 12.36 8.91
CA ILE A 133 -9.58 13.45 7.99
C ILE A 133 -9.55 12.96 6.53
N VAL A 134 -8.87 11.84 6.28
CA VAL A 134 -8.77 11.28 4.92
C VAL A 134 -10.13 10.82 4.42
N SER A 135 -10.96 10.26 5.30
CA SER A 135 -12.31 9.84 4.94
C SER A 135 -13.19 11.02 4.53
N ASP A 136 -13.12 12.13 5.27
CA ASP A 136 -13.83 13.36 4.94
C ASP A 136 -13.40 13.93 3.58
N PHE A 137 -12.09 13.95 3.28
CA PHE A 137 -11.60 14.48 1.99
C PHE A 137 -11.92 13.57 0.81
N SER A 138 -11.87 12.25 1.01
CA SER A 138 -11.92 11.27 -0.08
C SER A 138 -13.32 10.74 -0.38
N LYS A 139 -14.28 10.97 0.53
CA LYS A 139 -15.66 10.45 0.46
C LYS A 139 -15.75 8.91 0.49
N PHE A 140 -14.73 8.23 0.96
CA PHE A 140 -14.75 6.80 1.29
C PHE A 140 -14.15 6.58 2.67
N GLN A 141 -14.45 5.44 3.30
CA GLN A 141 -13.89 5.11 4.61
C GLN A 141 -12.43 4.68 4.44
N PHE A 142 -11.51 5.45 5.02
CA PHE A 142 -10.08 5.14 5.06
C PHE A 142 -9.68 4.57 6.41
N GLN A 143 -8.89 3.52 6.40
CA GLN A 143 -8.29 2.89 7.57
C GLN A 143 -6.78 2.76 7.37
N PHE A 144 -6.01 3.41 8.22
CA PHE A 144 -4.57 3.22 8.25
C PHE A 144 -4.25 1.77 8.60
N GLN A 145 -3.38 1.14 7.80
CA GLN A 145 -2.91 -0.21 8.02
C GLN A 145 -1.45 -0.34 7.54
N ASP A 146 -0.55 -0.70 8.44
CA ASP A 146 0.90 -0.90 8.22
C ASP A 146 1.26 -2.30 7.72
N LYS A 147 0.29 -3.21 7.63
CA LYS A 147 0.42 -4.55 7.04
C LYS A 147 -0.55 -4.76 5.87
N PHE A 148 -0.33 -5.80 5.08
CA PHE A 148 -1.29 -6.20 4.05
C PHE A 148 -2.52 -6.87 4.67
N ILE A 149 -3.68 -6.67 4.03
CA ILE A 149 -4.92 -7.37 4.38
C ILE A 149 -5.38 -8.16 3.17
N VAL A 150 -5.68 -9.43 3.35
CA VAL A 150 -6.44 -10.23 2.36
C VAL A 150 -7.84 -10.46 2.93
N LYS A 151 -8.86 -9.90 2.26
CA LYS A 151 -10.27 -10.20 2.54
C LYS A 151 -10.96 -10.47 1.21
N ALA A 152 -10.88 -11.72 0.76
CA ALA A 152 -11.27 -12.10 -0.58
C ALA A 152 -11.94 -13.47 -0.59
N GLN A 153 -12.85 -13.64 -1.55
CA GLN A 153 -13.30 -14.94 -2.01
C GLN A 153 -12.58 -15.23 -3.32
N LEU A 154 -11.90 -16.37 -3.41
CA LEU A 154 -11.16 -16.80 -4.58
C LEU A 154 -11.73 -18.09 -5.14
N SER A 155 -11.76 -18.17 -6.46
CA SER A 155 -12.07 -19.37 -7.22
C SER A 155 -10.84 -19.85 -8.00
N PHE A 156 -10.92 -21.04 -8.58
CA PHE A 156 -9.86 -21.57 -9.44
C PHE A 156 -9.52 -20.63 -10.62
N SER A 157 -10.52 -19.95 -11.19
CA SER A 157 -10.34 -19.03 -12.34
C SER A 157 -9.62 -17.73 -11.99
N ASP A 158 -9.54 -17.40 -10.70
CA ASP A 158 -8.91 -16.18 -10.22
C ASP A 158 -7.38 -16.29 -10.12
N LEU A 159 -6.89 -17.54 -10.02
CA LEU A 159 -5.47 -17.84 -9.85
C LEU A 159 -4.68 -17.62 -11.15
N PRO A 160 -3.36 -17.34 -11.06
CA PRO A 160 -2.50 -17.26 -12.23
C PRO A 160 -2.53 -18.57 -13.04
N ASN A 161 -2.45 -18.47 -14.37
CA ASN A 161 -2.40 -19.66 -15.22
C ASN A 161 -1.17 -20.54 -14.96
N GLN A 162 -0.11 -19.96 -14.39
CA GLN A 162 1.11 -20.67 -14.05
C GLN A 162 1.78 -20.01 -12.85
N ILE A 163 2.29 -20.82 -11.92
CA ILE A 163 3.13 -20.37 -10.81
C ILE A 163 4.38 -21.26 -10.64
N GLU A 164 5.42 -20.69 -10.05
CA GLU A 164 6.58 -21.43 -9.56
C GLU A 164 6.33 -21.81 -8.09
N GLY A 165 6.08 -23.09 -7.82
CA GLY A 165 5.72 -23.58 -6.48
C GLY A 165 6.85 -23.43 -5.46
N ASP A 166 8.11 -23.36 -5.91
CA ASP A 166 9.27 -23.10 -5.05
C ASP A 166 9.17 -21.71 -4.38
N LEU A 167 8.57 -20.72 -5.06
CA LEU A 167 8.37 -19.36 -4.50
C LEU A 167 7.46 -19.36 -3.29
N LEU A 168 6.57 -20.35 -3.15
CA LEU A 168 5.73 -20.50 -1.96
C LEU A 168 6.58 -20.76 -0.71
N TYR A 169 7.79 -21.29 -0.85
CA TYR A 169 8.71 -21.61 0.24
C TYR A 169 9.92 -20.68 0.33
N LYS A 170 10.12 -19.84 -0.69
CA LYS A 170 11.22 -18.88 -0.73
C LYS A 170 11.03 -17.79 0.32
N THR A 171 11.95 -17.75 1.28
CA THR A 171 12.10 -16.65 2.23
C THR A 171 13.32 -15.83 1.84
N ASP A 172 13.17 -14.52 1.81
CA ASP A 172 14.29 -13.59 1.82
C ASP A 172 14.39 -13.03 3.25
N GLU A 173 15.46 -13.41 3.96
CA GLU A 173 15.64 -13.06 5.38
C GLU A 173 15.73 -11.55 5.56
N VAL A 174 16.39 -10.83 4.65
CA VAL A 174 16.50 -9.37 4.69
C VAL A 174 15.12 -8.75 4.53
N ILE A 175 14.35 -9.17 3.53
CA ILE A 175 12.98 -8.64 3.33
C ILE A 175 12.07 -8.98 4.51
N ARG A 176 12.24 -10.15 5.12
CA ARG A 176 11.49 -10.54 6.32
C ARG A 176 11.80 -9.64 7.51
N GLU A 177 13.07 -9.35 7.75
CA GLU A 177 13.49 -8.39 8.78
C GLU A 177 12.92 -6.99 8.50
N LEU A 178 12.95 -6.53 7.24
CA LEU A 178 12.34 -5.27 6.85
C LEU A 178 10.81 -5.26 7.09
N LEU A 179 10.12 -6.37 6.85
CA LEU A 179 8.68 -6.49 7.11
C LEU A 179 8.34 -6.36 8.59
N ASP A 180 9.25 -6.77 9.48
CA ASP A 180 9.13 -6.55 10.92
C ASP A 180 9.39 -5.07 11.29
N LEU A 181 10.22 -4.37 10.51
CA LEU A 181 10.49 -2.92 10.64
C LEU A 181 9.44 -2.02 9.96
N ALA A 182 8.50 -2.56 9.18
CA ALA A 182 7.54 -1.80 8.37
C ALA A 182 6.64 -0.82 9.17
N ASP A 183 6.64 -0.97 10.48
CA ASP A 183 5.89 -0.20 11.47
C ASP A 183 6.61 1.10 11.90
N GLN A 184 7.88 1.30 11.50
CA GLN A 184 8.71 2.44 11.90
C GLN A 184 8.47 3.64 10.97
N VAL A 185 7.68 4.59 11.45
CA VAL A 185 7.26 5.80 10.71
C VAL A 185 7.87 7.08 11.30
N GLU A 186 8.58 6.98 12.42
CA GLU A 186 9.24 8.07 13.13
C GLU A 186 10.27 8.85 12.29
N PRO A 187 11.01 8.23 11.34
CA PRO A 187 11.91 8.95 10.44
C PRO A 187 11.21 9.88 9.45
N LEU A 188 9.89 9.86 9.39
CA LEU A 188 9.07 10.48 8.36
C LEU A 188 7.97 11.36 8.98
N GLU A 189 7.44 12.27 8.19
CA GLU A 189 6.29 13.09 8.57
C GLU A 189 5.32 13.29 7.43
N LEU A 190 4.06 13.48 7.78
CA LEU A 190 3.00 13.80 6.86
C LEU A 190 2.83 15.33 6.81
N ARG A 191 2.74 15.89 5.61
CA ARG A 191 2.39 17.31 5.46
C ARG A 191 1.23 17.48 4.50
N TYR A 192 0.28 18.35 4.86
CA TYR A 192 -0.79 18.74 3.95
C TYR A 192 -0.26 19.78 2.94
N ILE A 193 -0.42 19.49 1.65
CA ILE A 193 0.09 20.29 0.54
C ILE A 193 -0.99 21.28 0.08
N ASN A 194 -2.09 20.78 -0.48
CA ASN A 194 -3.22 21.58 -0.99
C ASN A 194 -4.43 20.67 -1.30
N HIS A 195 -5.55 21.25 -1.74
CA HIS A 195 -6.77 20.48 -2.06
C HIS A 195 -6.67 19.64 -3.34
N PHE A 196 -5.67 19.87 -4.19
CA PHE A 196 -5.50 19.14 -5.45
C PHE A 196 -4.82 17.79 -5.25
N ILE A 197 -3.81 17.74 -4.38
CA ILE A 197 -3.00 16.52 -4.14
C ILE A 197 -3.20 15.95 -2.73
N GLY A 198 -3.69 16.75 -1.79
CA GLY A 198 -3.88 16.34 -0.40
C GLY A 198 -2.56 16.34 0.37
N PHE A 199 -2.09 15.15 0.73
CA PHE A 199 -0.92 14.97 1.59
C PHE A 199 0.34 14.65 0.79
N GLY A 200 1.50 14.85 1.42
CA GLY A 200 2.78 14.32 1.00
C GLY A 200 3.56 13.77 2.20
N VAL A 201 4.48 12.85 1.93
CA VAL A 201 5.40 12.32 2.94
C VAL A 201 6.75 13.00 2.81
N TYR A 202 7.35 13.36 3.94
CA TYR A 202 8.62 14.08 3.99
C TYR A 202 9.58 13.39 4.95
N ALA A 203 10.88 13.47 4.66
CA ALA A 203 11.91 12.92 5.53
C ALA A 203 12.14 13.82 6.76
N ARG A 204 12.15 13.26 7.97
CA ARG A 204 12.50 13.99 9.22
C ARG A 204 13.99 13.92 9.54
N GLN A 205 14.69 13.00 8.90
CA GLN A 205 16.13 12.82 8.95
C GLN A 205 16.69 12.62 7.54
N ALA A 206 18.01 12.59 7.39
CA ALA A 206 18.60 12.17 6.13
C ALA A 206 18.35 10.66 5.94
N ILE A 207 18.13 10.24 4.70
CA ILE A 207 17.98 8.83 4.30
C ILE A 207 19.05 8.57 3.25
N ASN A 208 19.87 7.55 3.45
CA ASN A 208 20.96 7.25 2.53
C ASN A 208 20.43 6.57 1.27
N LYS A 209 21.17 6.67 0.17
CA LYS A 209 20.90 5.87 -1.02
C LYS A 209 20.80 4.38 -0.67
N ASP A 210 19.87 3.68 -1.32
CA ASP A 210 19.57 2.25 -1.18
C ASP A 210 19.03 1.86 0.20
N GLU A 211 18.77 2.83 1.09
CA GLU A 211 18.13 2.60 2.38
C GLU A 211 16.64 2.27 2.20
N PHE A 212 16.17 1.26 2.93
CA PHE A 212 14.75 0.91 3.00
C PHE A 212 13.97 2.04 3.66
N VAL A 213 12.84 2.41 3.06
CA VAL A 213 11.99 3.50 3.56
C VAL A 213 10.69 2.95 4.12
N LEU A 214 9.89 2.27 3.29
CA LEU A 214 8.56 1.77 3.67
C LEU A 214 8.16 0.59 2.78
N PHE A 215 7.26 -0.26 3.24
CA PHE A 215 6.42 -1.05 2.34
C PHE A 215 5.23 -0.22 1.88
N TYR A 216 4.77 -0.43 0.65
CA TYR A 216 3.47 0.05 0.19
C TYR A 216 2.40 -0.97 0.57
N CYS A 217 1.66 -0.68 1.65
CA CYS A 217 0.68 -1.59 2.22
C CYS A 217 -0.76 -1.21 1.84
N GLY A 218 -1.64 -2.21 1.86
CA GLY A 218 -3.07 -2.03 1.60
C GLY A 218 -3.82 -3.36 1.53
N MET A 219 -4.99 -3.34 0.92
CA MET A 219 -5.78 -4.54 0.69
C MET A 219 -5.31 -5.28 -0.56
N LYS A 220 -5.07 -6.59 -0.44
CA LYS A 220 -4.73 -7.46 -1.55
C LYS A 220 -6.01 -7.85 -2.29
N ASN A 221 -6.14 -7.40 -3.54
CA ASN A 221 -7.32 -7.58 -4.37
C ASN A 221 -6.95 -7.92 -5.82
N ILE A 222 -7.77 -8.74 -6.47
CA ILE A 222 -7.65 -9.03 -7.91
C ILE A 222 -8.22 -7.86 -8.71
N GLU A 223 -9.41 -7.40 -8.33
CA GLU A 223 -10.10 -6.31 -9.01
C GLU A 223 -10.26 -5.12 -8.05
N PRO A 224 -9.46 -4.05 -8.19
CA PRO A 224 -9.60 -2.87 -7.36
C PRO A 224 -10.84 -2.07 -7.75
N LYS A 225 -11.45 -1.38 -6.78
CA LYS A 225 -12.57 -0.45 -7.05
C LYS A 225 -12.14 0.76 -7.89
N ALA A 226 -10.85 1.11 -7.84
CA ALA A 226 -10.26 2.17 -8.64
C ALA A 226 -8.75 1.98 -8.77
N MET A 227 -8.18 2.42 -9.89
CA MET A 227 -6.75 2.22 -10.19
C MET A 227 -5.81 3.20 -9.47
N HIS A 228 -6.33 4.26 -8.84
CA HIS A 228 -5.56 5.38 -8.30
C HIS A 228 -4.61 5.06 -7.13
N TYR A 229 -4.73 3.87 -6.55
CA TYR A 229 -3.92 3.40 -5.43
C TYR A 229 -3.45 1.95 -5.60
N TYR A 230 -3.60 1.40 -6.81
CA TYR A 230 -3.43 -0.02 -7.07
C TYR A 230 -2.08 -0.33 -7.69
N PHE A 231 -1.28 -1.15 -7.00
CA PHE A 231 -0.12 -1.82 -7.55
C PHE A 231 -0.54 -3.17 -8.15
N HIS A 232 -0.42 -3.29 -9.47
CA HIS A 232 -0.67 -4.56 -10.16
C HIS A 232 0.31 -5.64 -9.70
N PRO A 233 -0.17 -6.89 -9.54
CA PRO A 233 0.72 -8.00 -9.27
C PRO A 233 1.57 -8.31 -10.51
N LYS A 234 2.80 -8.72 -10.28
CA LYS A 234 3.71 -9.29 -11.26
C LYS A 234 4.05 -10.74 -10.93
N THR A 235 4.23 -11.04 -9.65
CA THR A 235 4.71 -12.35 -9.16
C THR A 235 3.87 -12.90 -8.02
N ASP A 236 2.71 -12.31 -7.73
CA ASP A 236 1.82 -12.78 -6.67
C ASP A 236 1.16 -14.12 -7.03
N ALA A 237 1.31 -15.11 -6.16
CA ALA A 237 0.81 -16.47 -6.39
C ALA A 237 -0.72 -16.56 -6.35
N LEU A 238 -1.42 -15.57 -5.79
CA LEU A 238 -2.89 -15.48 -5.78
C LEU A 238 -3.42 -14.45 -6.79
N ASN A 239 -2.55 -13.94 -7.67
CA ASN A 239 -2.89 -12.92 -8.67
C ASN A 239 -3.47 -11.62 -8.04
N MET A 240 -3.08 -11.31 -6.80
CA MET A 240 -3.60 -10.15 -6.07
C MET A 240 -2.61 -8.99 -6.11
N GLY A 241 -3.07 -7.83 -6.58
CA GLY A 241 -2.35 -6.56 -6.42
C GLY A 241 -2.64 -5.88 -5.08
N VAL A 242 -1.93 -4.80 -4.77
CA VAL A 242 -2.08 -4.03 -3.53
C VAL A 242 -2.91 -2.78 -3.80
N ASP A 243 -4.12 -2.70 -3.24
CA ASP A 243 -5.00 -1.54 -3.28
C ASP A 243 -4.90 -0.74 -1.97
N ALA A 244 -4.28 0.44 -2.03
CA ALA A 244 -4.15 1.32 -0.87
C ALA A 244 -5.30 2.33 -0.70
N ARG A 245 -6.43 2.17 -1.42
CA ARG A 245 -7.53 3.14 -1.40
C ARG A 245 -8.17 3.24 -0.03
N GLU A 246 -8.85 2.17 0.40
CA GLU A 246 -9.59 2.12 1.67
C GLU A 246 -8.71 1.72 2.85
N TYR A 247 -7.66 0.94 2.60
CA TYR A 247 -6.70 0.49 3.60
C TYR A 247 -5.30 0.82 3.14
N GLY A 248 -4.47 1.46 3.94
CA GLY A 248 -3.06 1.66 3.57
C GLY A 248 -2.25 2.40 4.60
N ASN A 249 -0.93 2.40 4.44
CA ASN A 249 -0.02 3.05 5.37
C ASN A 249 0.46 4.41 4.83
N MET A 250 1.54 4.95 5.39
CA MET A 250 2.08 6.23 4.99
C MET A 250 2.53 6.28 3.51
N ALA A 251 2.93 5.15 2.94
CA ALA A 251 3.41 5.08 1.56
C ALA A 251 2.36 5.49 0.52
N ARG A 252 1.06 5.34 0.82
CA ARG A 252 -0.03 5.77 -0.06
C ARG A 252 -0.08 7.28 -0.31
N PHE A 253 0.54 8.07 0.58
CA PHE A 253 0.59 9.53 0.49
C PHE A 253 1.88 10.02 -0.18
N ILE A 254 2.75 9.12 -0.64
CA ILE A 254 3.95 9.48 -1.40
C ILE A 254 3.52 9.82 -2.82
N ASN A 255 3.81 11.05 -3.24
CA ASN A 255 3.33 11.56 -4.52
C ASN A 255 4.20 11.12 -5.70
N HIS A 256 3.64 11.31 -6.88
CA HIS A 256 4.34 11.02 -8.13
C HIS A 256 5.47 12.03 -8.42
N ALA A 257 6.58 11.51 -8.92
CA ALA A 257 7.55 12.23 -9.74
C ALA A 257 8.12 11.31 -10.84
N PRO A 258 8.54 11.83 -12.00
CA PRO A 258 9.19 11.01 -13.02
C PRO A 258 10.56 10.49 -12.54
N SER A 259 10.96 9.31 -13.03
CA SER A 259 12.28 8.72 -12.73
C SER A 259 13.45 9.46 -13.39
N SER A 260 13.19 10.20 -14.47
CA SER A 260 14.18 11.01 -15.18
C SER A 260 14.04 12.48 -14.80
N ASP A 261 15.14 13.21 -14.85
CA ASP A 261 15.18 14.67 -14.79
C ASP A 261 14.54 15.26 -16.06
N GLU A 262 13.21 15.16 -16.19
CA GLU A 262 12.47 15.98 -17.14
C GLU A 262 12.71 17.45 -16.74
N GLU A 263 13.23 18.25 -17.66
CA GLU A 263 13.53 19.67 -17.43
C GLU A 263 12.35 20.36 -16.72
N SER A 264 12.63 21.12 -15.65
CA SER A 264 11.69 21.86 -14.80
C SER A 264 10.84 21.08 -13.78
N THR A 265 11.10 19.79 -13.57
CA THR A 265 10.34 18.96 -12.60
C THR A 265 11.23 18.31 -11.54
N THR A 266 10.70 18.12 -10.34
CA THR A 266 11.37 17.36 -9.30
C THR A 266 11.35 15.88 -9.66
N ALA A 267 12.52 15.23 -9.71
CA ALA A 267 12.65 13.80 -9.98
C ALA A 267 12.31 12.92 -8.76
N ALA A 268 11.91 11.68 -9.03
CA ALA A 268 11.69 10.66 -8.02
C ALA A 268 12.98 10.39 -7.22
N ASN A 269 12.86 10.34 -5.89
CA ASN A 269 13.95 9.99 -4.98
C ASN A 269 13.74 8.62 -4.34
N LEU A 270 12.66 7.93 -4.67
CA LEU A 270 12.39 6.55 -4.30
C LEU A 270 12.20 5.65 -5.53
N ILE A 271 12.53 4.38 -5.37
CA ILE A 271 12.19 3.30 -6.30
C ILE A 271 11.31 2.26 -5.60
N ALA A 272 10.31 1.75 -6.32
CA ALA A 272 9.44 0.67 -5.86
C ALA A 272 9.92 -0.67 -6.43
N ILE A 273 10.19 -1.62 -5.55
CA ILE A 273 10.67 -2.97 -5.89
C ILE A 273 9.69 -4.00 -5.34
N GLY A 274 9.24 -4.90 -6.21
CA GLY A 274 8.40 -6.03 -5.82
C GLY A 274 9.26 -7.21 -5.35
N TYR A 275 8.95 -7.74 -4.17
CA TYR A 275 9.54 -8.96 -3.64
C TYR A 275 8.47 -10.01 -3.44
N ASN A 276 8.82 -11.28 -3.70
CA ASN A 276 7.95 -12.40 -3.38
C ASN A 276 8.38 -12.98 -2.02
N VAL A 277 7.44 -13.04 -1.07
CA VAL A 277 7.63 -13.63 0.25
C VAL A 277 6.56 -14.70 0.43
N LEU A 278 6.98 -15.96 0.36
CA LEU A 278 6.08 -17.13 0.46
C LEU A 278 4.92 -17.12 -0.54
N GLY A 279 5.18 -16.68 -1.77
CA GLY A 279 4.15 -16.55 -2.80
C GLY A 279 3.38 -15.22 -2.76
N VAL A 280 3.50 -14.43 -1.70
CA VAL A 280 2.84 -13.11 -1.62
C VAL A 280 3.78 -12.03 -2.13
N GLU A 281 3.34 -11.27 -3.14
CA GLU A 281 4.09 -10.11 -3.61
C GLU A 281 3.87 -8.91 -2.68
N VAL A 282 4.98 -8.36 -2.19
CA VAL A 282 5.07 -7.15 -1.37
C VAL A 282 5.86 -6.07 -2.13
N ILE A 283 5.50 -4.80 -1.95
CA ILE A 283 6.15 -3.68 -2.63
C ILE A 283 6.96 -2.90 -1.60
N ALA A 284 8.28 -2.89 -1.73
CA ALA A 284 9.20 -2.13 -0.88
C ALA A 284 9.67 -0.87 -1.60
N LEU A 285 9.80 0.22 -0.86
CA LEU A 285 10.33 1.51 -1.34
C LEU A 285 11.72 1.72 -0.77
N PHE A 286 12.68 2.00 -1.66
CA PHE A 286 14.07 2.30 -1.32
C PHE A 286 14.45 3.67 -1.85
N ALA A 287 15.36 4.35 -1.16
CA ALA A 287 15.93 5.60 -1.63
C ALA A 287 16.80 5.37 -2.87
N SER A 288 16.52 6.07 -3.98
CA SER A 288 17.30 5.96 -5.22
C SER A 288 18.59 6.79 -5.21
N ARG A 289 18.67 7.72 -4.24
CA ARG A 289 19.80 8.59 -3.92
C ARG A 289 19.70 9.02 -2.47
N ASP A 290 20.72 9.72 -1.98
CA ASP A 290 20.62 10.38 -0.68
C ASP A 290 19.47 11.40 -0.67
N ILE A 291 18.66 11.34 0.38
CA ILE A 291 17.49 12.21 0.62
C ILE A 291 17.79 13.07 1.83
N LYS A 292 17.62 14.39 1.67
CA LYS A 292 17.90 15.33 2.76
C LYS A 292 16.73 15.40 3.74
N LYS A 293 17.03 15.71 5.00
CA LYS A 293 16.00 16.09 5.96
C LYS A 293 15.13 17.22 5.41
N GLY A 294 13.81 17.03 5.50
CA GLY A 294 12.79 17.97 5.07
C GLY A 294 12.39 17.87 3.60
N GLU A 295 13.04 16.99 2.83
CA GLU A 295 12.72 16.71 1.44
C GLU A 295 11.43 15.86 1.33
N GLN A 296 10.63 16.10 0.29
CA GLN A 296 9.45 15.27 0.00
C GLN A 296 9.89 13.95 -0.61
N LEU A 297 9.31 12.85 -0.15
CA LEU A 297 9.46 11.55 -0.76
C LEU A 297 8.58 11.45 -2.02
N LEU A 298 9.13 10.95 -3.11
CA LEU A 298 8.49 10.90 -4.42
C LEU A 298 8.92 9.64 -5.18
N PHE A 299 7.97 8.97 -5.85
CA PHE A 299 8.28 7.82 -6.73
C PHE A 299 7.52 7.88 -8.06
N ASP A 300 8.00 7.11 -9.04
CA ASP A 300 7.37 7.06 -10.35
C ASP A 300 6.18 6.10 -10.38
N TYR A 301 4.99 6.65 -10.63
CA TYR A 301 3.73 5.89 -10.70
C TYR A 301 3.60 5.12 -12.01
N SER A 302 4.52 5.32 -12.95
CA SER A 302 4.51 4.86 -14.33
C SER A 302 3.43 5.52 -15.20
N LYS A 303 3.66 5.47 -16.52
CA LYS A 303 2.73 6.00 -17.54
C LYS A 303 1.35 5.34 -17.50
N LYS A 304 1.22 4.11 -16.99
CA LYS A 304 -0.07 3.40 -16.92
C LYS A 304 -1.07 4.13 -16.02
N TYR A 305 -0.57 4.74 -14.93
CA TYR A 305 -1.39 5.48 -13.98
C TYR A 305 -2.11 6.68 -14.61
N PHE A 306 -1.42 7.43 -15.47
CA PHE A 306 -1.91 8.69 -16.02
C PHE A 306 -2.80 8.55 -17.27
N ARG A 307 -3.08 7.33 -17.75
CA ARG A 307 -3.89 7.14 -18.96
C ARG A 307 -5.28 7.77 -18.88
N GLN A 308 -5.82 7.96 -17.67
CA GLN A 308 -7.16 8.48 -17.43
C GLN A 308 -7.17 9.73 -16.53
N MET A 309 -6.01 10.32 -16.25
CA MET A 309 -5.89 11.43 -15.28
C MET A 309 -5.03 12.57 -15.77
N LYS A 310 -5.37 13.78 -15.31
CA LYS A 310 -4.51 14.94 -15.46
C LYS A 310 -3.29 14.78 -14.56
N LEU A 311 -2.12 14.89 -15.17
CA LEU A 311 -0.84 14.83 -14.48
C LEU A 311 -0.62 16.12 -13.69
N LEU A 312 -0.51 15.99 -12.37
CA LEU A 312 0.02 17.03 -11.49
C LEU A 312 1.50 16.70 -11.22
N LYS A 313 2.35 17.72 -11.26
CA LYS A 313 3.79 17.58 -11.00
C LYS A 313 4.24 18.53 -9.92
N PHE A 314 5.46 18.35 -9.44
CA PHE A 314 6.16 19.33 -8.62
C PHE A 314 7.23 20.01 -9.46
N ASN A 315 7.28 21.34 -9.43
CA ASN A 315 8.42 22.08 -9.96
C ASN A 315 9.63 21.97 -9.00
N GLU A 316 10.80 22.46 -9.41
CA GLU A 316 12.04 22.45 -8.63
C GLU A 316 11.94 23.11 -7.24
N LYS A 317 10.95 24.00 -7.05
CA LYS A 317 10.67 24.64 -5.75
C LYS A 317 9.77 23.79 -4.85
N GLY A 318 9.35 22.62 -5.31
CA GLY A 318 8.40 21.73 -4.64
C GLY A 318 6.95 22.21 -4.70
N ASN A 319 6.60 23.14 -5.59
CA ASN A 319 5.21 23.60 -5.75
C ASN A 319 4.47 22.71 -6.75
N VAL A 320 3.18 22.44 -6.46
CA VAL A 320 2.31 21.68 -7.37
C VAL A 320 2.01 22.52 -8.61
N VAL A 321 2.19 21.93 -9.78
CA VAL A 321 1.89 22.54 -11.09
C VAL A 321 0.97 21.64 -11.92
N ASN A 322 0.18 22.25 -12.80
CA ASN A 322 -0.62 21.52 -13.79
C ASN A 322 0.21 21.12 -15.03
N SER A 323 -0.43 20.54 -16.05
CA SER A 323 0.18 20.18 -17.33
C SER A 323 0.85 21.34 -18.08
N ASP A 324 0.46 22.58 -17.78
CA ASP A 324 0.94 23.79 -18.43
C ASP A 324 2.01 24.50 -17.58
N ASN A 325 2.57 23.82 -16.58
CA ASN A 325 3.54 24.34 -15.61
C ASN A 325 3.02 25.54 -14.78
N LYS A 326 1.70 25.74 -14.71
CA LYS A 326 1.10 26.78 -13.87
C LYS A 326 0.99 26.27 -12.43
N GLU A 327 1.52 27.05 -11.49
CA GLU A 327 1.40 26.74 -10.07
C GLU A 327 -0.05 26.74 -9.60
N LEU A 328 -0.39 25.72 -8.83
CA LEU A 328 -1.71 25.51 -8.25
C LEU A 328 -1.69 25.84 -6.76
N HIS A 329 -2.58 26.74 -6.36
CA HIS A 329 -2.73 27.20 -4.98
C HIS A 329 -4.19 27.07 -4.57
N ASP A 330 -4.42 26.77 -3.29
CA ASP A 330 -5.77 26.78 -2.73
C ASP A 330 -6.35 28.20 -2.76
N SER A 331 -7.62 28.33 -3.16
CA SER A 331 -8.39 29.53 -2.90
C SER A 331 -8.59 29.73 -1.39
N ASN A 332 -8.92 30.95 -0.96
CA ASN A 332 -9.19 31.22 0.45
C ASN A 332 -10.31 30.33 0.99
N ASP A 333 -11.36 30.07 0.21
CA ASP A 333 -12.48 29.22 0.62
C ASP A 333 -12.07 27.77 0.79
N GLN A 334 -11.23 27.26 -0.13
CA GLN A 334 -10.68 25.90 -0.04
C GLN A 334 -9.80 25.75 1.20
N ARG A 335 -8.96 26.75 1.50
CA ARG A 335 -8.13 26.76 2.73
C ARG A 335 -8.99 26.74 3.98
N ILE A 336 -10.07 27.54 4.02
CA ILE A 336 -10.98 27.57 5.17
C ILE A 336 -11.71 26.23 5.32
N ALA A 337 -12.23 25.68 4.23
CA ALA A 337 -12.92 24.40 4.24
C ALA A 337 -12.01 23.29 4.76
N MET A 338 -10.78 23.24 4.30
CA MET A 338 -9.74 22.34 4.78
C MET A 338 -9.47 22.53 6.28
N LEU A 339 -9.23 23.76 6.74
CA LEU A 339 -8.98 24.03 8.16
C LEU A 339 -10.14 23.59 9.04
N ARG A 340 -11.38 23.71 8.57
CA ARG A 340 -12.57 23.23 9.29
C ARG A 340 -12.59 21.71 9.43
N VAL A 341 -12.21 20.96 8.40
CA VAL A 341 -12.09 19.50 8.46
C VAL A 341 -11.03 19.11 9.50
N PHE A 342 -9.83 19.68 9.41
CA PHE A 342 -8.77 19.40 10.38
C PHE A 342 -9.14 19.78 11.82
N ALA A 343 -9.75 20.95 12.03
CA ALA A 343 -10.18 21.39 13.35
C ALA A 343 -11.30 20.51 13.94
N ARG A 344 -12.26 20.08 13.12
CA ARG A 344 -13.33 19.14 13.52
C ARG A 344 -12.75 17.83 14.06
N HIS A 345 -11.66 17.36 13.46
CA HIS A 345 -10.95 16.15 13.85
C HIS A 345 -9.81 16.41 14.84
N GLY A 346 -9.86 17.54 15.57
CA GLY A 346 -9.00 17.79 16.73
C GLY A 346 -7.57 18.23 16.42
N VAL A 347 -7.25 18.65 15.19
CA VAL A 347 -5.93 19.23 14.88
C VAL A 347 -5.84 20.64 15.46
N LYS A 348 -5.06 20.78 16.54
CA LYS A 348 -4.97 22.00 17.36
C LYS A 348 -4.54 23.22 16.56
N HIS A 349 -3.55 23.07 15.68
CA HIS A 349 -3.06 24.20 14.89
C HIS A 349 -4.12 24.71 13.88
N ALA A 350 -4.97 23.83 13.35
CA ALA A 350 -6.08 24.24 12.48
C ALA A 350 -7.13 25.04 13.25
N LEU A 351 -7.50 24.57 14.45
CA LEU A 351 -8.43 25.27 15.34
C LEU A 351 -7.90 26.66 15.70
N PHE A 352 -6.64 26.76 16.09
CA PHE A 352 -6.01 28.04 16.42
C PHE A 352 -6.01 29.03 15.25
N LYS A 353 -5.70 28.55 14.02
CA LYS A 353 -5.79 29.38 12.80
C LYS A 353 -7.19 29.91 12.54
N LEU A 354 -8.23 29.10 12.76
CA LEU A 354 -9.62 29.54 12.60
C LEU A 354 -10.02 30.57 13.67
N VAL A 355 -9.66 30.34 14.94
CA VAL A 355 -9.98 31.25 16.05
C VAL A 355 -9.26 32.60 15.87
N ASN A 356 -7.97 32.60 15.55
CA ASN A 356 -7.20 33.82 15.34
C ASN A 356 -7.79 34.71 14.26
N ARG A 357 -8.37 34.12 13.21
CA ARG A 357 -9.06 34.88 12.18
C ARG A 357 -10.25 35.65 12.74
N PHE A 358 -11.07 35.04 13.59
CA PHE A 358 -12.19 35.73 14.23
C PHE A 358 -11.71 36.82 15.19
N ILE A 359 -10.62 36.58 15.94
CA ILE A 359 -10.01 37.58 16.81
C ILE A 359 -9.55 38.81 15.99
N ILE A 360 -8.86 38.60 14.87
CA ILE A 360 -8.41 39.69 13.99
C ILE A 360 -9.60 40.48 13.45
N ILE A 361 -10.67 39.81 12.99
CA ILE A 361 -11.88 40.48 12.50
C ILE A 361 -12.52 41.31 13.62
N ALA A 362 -12.65 40.78 14.83
CA ALA A 362 -13.20 41.50 15.97
C ALA A 362 -12.35 42.74 16.32
N LEU A 363 -11.02 42.62 16.32
CA LEU A 363 -10.11 43.74 16.55
C LEU A 363 -10.25 44.83 15.48
N ILE A 364 -10.38 44.45 14.20
CA ILE A 364 -10.61 45.42 13.11
C ILE A 364 -11.93 46.16 13.31
N ILE A 365 -13.01 45.46 13.67
CA ILE A 365 -14.32 46.07 13.96
C ILE A 365 -14.22 47.05 15.14
N ILE A 366 -13.51 46.67 16.21
CA ILE A 366 -13.30 47.53 17.38
C ILE A 366 -12.53 48.80 16.98
N VAL A 367 -11.43 48.66 16.24
CA VAL A 367 -10.61 49.80 15.80
C VAL A 367 -11.41 50.74 14.89
N LEU A 368 -12.19 50.20 13.95
CA LEU A 368 -13.06 51.00 13.08
C LEU A 368 -14.14 51.72 13.90
N GLY A 369 -14.75 51.05 14.88
CA GLY A 369 -15.74 51.67 15.78
C GLY A 369 -15.14 52.81 16.61
N LEU A 370 -13.93 52.63 17.14
CA LEU A 370 -13.21 53.68 17.86
C LEU A 370 -12.85 54.86 16.94
N PHE A 371 -12.43 54.59 15.71
CA PHE A 371 -12.12 55.63 14.73
C PHE A 371 -13.35 56.45 14.34
N LEU A 372 -14.50 55.78 14.12
CA LEU A 372 -15.77 56.46 13.83
C LEU A 372 -16.22 57.33 15.00
N ASN A 373 -16.17 56.81 16.23
CA ASN A 373 -16.49 57.59 17.44
C ASN A 373 -15.55 58.79 17.60
N TYR A 374 -14.25 58.63 17.32
CA TYR A 374 -13.30 59.73 17.35
C TYR A 374 -13.65 60.78 16.28
N SER A 375 -13.94 60.38 15.04
CA SER A 375 -14.30 61.32 13.97
C SER A 375 -15.57 62.12 14.25
N GLN A 376 -16.51 61.60 15.04
CA GLN A 376 -17.71 62.32 15.47
C GLN A 376 -17.44 63.33 16.59
N LEU A 377 -16.36 63.18 17.36
CA LEU A 377 -15.99 64.14 18.41
C LEU A 377 -15.26 65.38 17.87
N PHE A 378 -14.76 65.32 16.63
CA PHE A 378 -13.95 66.38 16.00
C PHE A 378 -14.59 67.01 14.75
N ASN A 379 -15.82 66.59 14.41
CA ASN A 379 -16.72 67.30 13.51
C ASN A 379 -17.84 67.92 14.33
#